data_AF-A0A2A9PWC5-F1
#
_entry.id   AF-A0A2A9PWC5-F1
#
_cell.length_a   1.000
_cell.length_b   1.000
_cell.length_c   1.000
_cell.angle_alpha   90.00
_cell.angle_beta   90.00
_cell.angle_gamma   90.00
#
_symmetry.space_group_name_H-M   'P 1'
#
loop_
_entity.id
_entity.type
_entity.pdbx_description
1 polymer ?
#
loop_
_entity_poly.entity_id
_entity_poly.type
_entity_poly.pdbx_seq_one_letter_code
_entity_poly.pdbx_strand_id
1 'polypeptide(L)'
;MYAAPTLFVANQCFVKFSILLLYLRLFAVERAVVRCVYAIAVVHICYCVASLPLYLFRCQPVRKGWDVFQQGTCIDFVNLVPTVESVNSAVDLALVVLACFMVRRLRVKRPTKWRLGFLFALGGLAGVLGFVKIGIAYVDNDGERNIGEIRF
;
A
#
# COMPACT_ATOMS: atom_id res chain seq x y z
N MET A 1 14.97 -4.16 17.63
CA MET A 1 14.40 -3.18 16.67
C MET A 1 13.28 -3.83 15.85
N TYR A 2 12.08 -3.96 16.44
CA TYR A 2 10.92 -4.66 15.83
C TYR A 2 9.71 -3.76 15.58
N ALA A 3 9.54 -2.70 16.40
CA ALA A 3 8.37 -1.83 16.38
C ALA A 3 8.26 -0.91 15.15
N ALA A 4 9.38 -0.47 14.58
CA ALA A 4 9.41 0.48 13.47
C ALA A 4 8.67 -0.01 12.20
N PRO A 5 8.96 -1.21 11.65
CA PRO A 5 8.26 -1.68 10.44
C PRO A 5 6.77 -1.97 10.70
N THR A 6 6.41 -2.46 11.88
CA THR A 6 5.00 -2.69 12.25
C THR A 6 4.21 -1.39 12.37
N LEU A 7 4.80 -0.34 12.95
CA LEU A 7 4.16 0.97 13.06
C LEU A 7 3.99 1.63 11.70
N PHE A 8 4.97 1.46 10.80
CA PHE A 8 4.89 2.00 9.45
C PHE A 8 3.71 1.39 8.66
N VAL A 9 3.57 0.06 8.68
CA VAL A 9 2.46 -0.65 8.02
C VAL A 9 1.12 -0.26 8.64
N ALA A 10 1.03 -0.20 9.97
CA ALA A 10 -0.18 0.22 10.66
C ALA A 10 -0.61 1.64 10.26
N ASN A 11 0.34 2.60 10.28
CA ASN A 11 0.09 3.97 9.88
C ASN A 11 -0.42 4.06 8.43
N GLN A 12 0.18 3.29 7.52
CA GLN A 12 -0.23 3.27 6.12
C GLN A 12 -1.69 2.81 5.93
N CYS A 13 -2.13 1.81 6.70
CA CYS A 13 -3.52 1.39 6.69
C CYS A 13 -4.45 2.49 7.21
N PHE A 14 -4.14 3.09 8.37
CA PHE A 14 -5.00 4.11 8.98
C PHE A 14 -5.20 5.33 8.09
N VAL A 15 -4.13 5.79 7.42
CA VAL A 15 -4.20 6.91 6.48
C VAL A 15 -5.16 6.61 5.32
N LYS A 16 -5.02 5.43 4.70
CA LYS A 16 -5.88 5.02 3.58
C LYS A 16 -7.34 4.86 4.00
N PHE A 17 -7.60 4.28 5.17
CA PHE A 17 -8.94 4.20 5.74
C PHE A 17 -9.57 5.57 5.96
N SER A 18 -8.79 6.53 6.49
CA SER A 18 -9.27 7.90 6.70
C SER A 18 -9.67 8.57 5.38
N ILE A 19 -8.85 8.43 4.33
CA ILE A 19 -9.16 8.93 2.99
C ILE A 19 -10.43 8.29 2.44
N LEU A 20 -10.58 6.98 2.63
CA LEU A 20 -11.75 6.24 2.19
C LEU A 20 -13.03 6.71 2.86
N LEU A 21 -13.00 6.89 4.19
CA LEU A 21 -14.11 7.43 4.97
C LEU A 21 -14.46 8.86 4.54
N LEU A 22 -13.44 9.68 4.26
CA LEU A 22 -13.63 11.02 3.72
C LEU A 22 -14.33 10.97 2.35
N TYR A 23 -13.96 10.05 1.47
CA TYR A 23 -14.60 9.86 0.17
C TYR A 23 -16.05 9.38 0.29
N LEU A 24 -16.30 8.43 1.19
CA LEU A 24 -17.64 7.94 1.50
C LEU A 24 -18.53 9.08 2.01
N ARG A 25 -18.01 9.94 2.89
CA ARG A 25 -18.73 11.11 3.42
C ARG A 25 -18.99 12.18 2.35
N LEU A 26 -18.00 12.43 1.49
CA LEU A 26 -18.08 13.47 0.45
C LEU A 26 -19.05 13.09 -0.68
N PHE A 27 -19.11 11.80 -1.04
CA PHE A 27 -19.89 11.30 -2.17
C PHE A 27 -21.01 10.33 -1.78
N ALA A 28 -21.48 10.41 -0.54
CA ALA A 28 -22.62 9.60 -0.03
C ALA A 28 -23.88 9.71 -0.90
N VAL A 29 -23.99 10.78 -1.70
CA VAL A 29 -25.10 11.04 -2.62
C VAL A 29 -25.10 10.12 -3.85
N GLU A 30 -23.94 9.70 -4.37
CA GLU A 30 -23.86 8.92 -5.62
C GLU A 30 -23.66 7.42 -5.34
N ARG A 31 -24.74 6.61 -5.44
CA ARG A 31 -24.71 5.18 -5.06
C ARG A 31 -23.74 4.31 -5.87
N ALA A 32 -23.43 4.69 -7.11
CA ALA A 32 -22.45 3.95 -7.93
C ALA A 32 -21.03 4.10 -7.37
N VAL A 33 -20.67 5.33 -6.99
CA VAL A 33 -19.40 5.68 -6.36
C VAL A 33 -19.25 5.00 -5.02
N VAL A 34 -20.29 5.06 -4.18
CA VAL A 34 -20.28 4.46 -2.85
C VAL A 34 -20.02 2.96 -2.91
N ARG A 35 -20.58 2.25 -3.89
CA ARG A 35 -20.31 0.81 -4.11
C ARG A 35 -18.84 0.55 -4.47
N CYS A 36 -18.25 1.34 -5.36
CA CYS A 36 -16.83 1.21 -5.71
C CYS A 36 -15.92 1.52 -4.52
N VAL A 37 -16.23 2.57 -3.75
CA VAL A 37 -15.50 2.91 -2.52
C VAL A 37 -15.57 1.75 -1.52
N TYR A 38 -16.75 1.16 -1.30
CA TYR A 38 -16.91 0.01 -0.41
C TYR A 38 -16.12 -1.21 -0.89
N ALA A 39 -16.10 -1.49 -2.19
CA ALA A 39 -15.30 -2.59 -2.74
C ALA A 39 -13.80 -2.40 -2.46
N ILE A 40 -13.27 -1.20 -2.71
CA ILE A 40 -11.87 -0.86 -2.40
C ILE A 40 -11.62 -0.91 -0.88
N ALA A 41 -12.60 -0.47 -0.07
CA ALA A 41 -12.54 -0.54 1.38
C ALA A 41 -12.29 -1.97 1.81
N VAL A 42 -13.16 -2.90 1.40
CA VAL A 42 -13.11 -4.31 1.77
C VAL A 42 -11.77 -4.92 1.38
N VAL A 43 -11.31 -4.69 0.15
CA VAL A 43 -9.99 -5.17 -0.30
C VAL A 43 -8.87 -4.62 0.59
N HIS A 44 -8.92 -3.34 0.94
CA HIS A 44 -7.92 -2.71 1.80
C HIS A 44 -7.97 -3.22 3.25
N ILE A 45 -9.17 -3.48 3.80
CA ILE A 45 -9.33 -4.11 5.12
C ILE A 45 -8.66 -5.49 5.10
N CYS A 46 -8.98 -6.31 4.09
CA CYS A 46 -8.41 -7.65 3.94
C CYS A 46 -6.87 -7.60 3.86
N TYR A 47 -6.33 -6.66 3.07
CA TYR A 47 -4.89 -6.44 2.99
C TYR A 47 -4.30 -6.11 4.37
N CYS A 48 -4.91 -5.19 5.11
CA CYS A 48 -4.38 -4.76 6.40
C CYS A 48 -4.46 -5.87 7.46
N VAL A 49 -5.56 -6.61 7.50
CA VAL A 49 -5.77 -7.76 8.39
C VAL A 49 -4.80 -8.90 8.06
N ALA A 50 -4.41 -9.09 6.80
CA ALA A 50 -3.41 -10.08 6.41
C ALA A 50 -1.98 -9.63 6.72
N SER A 51 -1.64 -8.37 6.45
CA SER A 51 -0.27 -7.86 6.57
C SER A 51 0.14 -7.55 8.01
N LEU A 52 -0.74 -6.99 8.86
CA LEU A 52 -0.42 -6.73 10.27
C LEU A 52 0.13 -7.95 11.03
N PRO A 53 -0.54 -9.13 11.04
CA PRO A 53 -0.02 -10.32 11.70
C PRO A 53 1.21 -10.88 11.00
N LEU A 54 1.36 -10.74 9.67
CA LEU A 54 2.58 -11.15 8.99
C LEU A 54 3.81 -10.36 9.48
N TYR A 55 3.67 -9.05 9.69
CA TYR A 55 4.75 -8.21 10.23
C TYR A 55 4.96 -8.41 11.74
N LEU A 56 3.91 -8.71 12.50
CA LEU A 56 3.98 -8.99 13.94
C LEU A 56 4.58 -10.38 14.25
N PHE A 57 4.16 -11.41 13.53
CA PHE A 57 4.55 -12.82 13.71
C PHE A 57 5.57 -13.30 12.66
N ARG A 58 6.43 -12.39 12.18
CA ARG A 58 7.40 -12.65 11.10
C ARG A 58 8.48 -13.69 11.44
N CYS A 59 8.70 -13.97 12.72
CA CYS A 59 9.68 -14.94 13.20
C CYS A 59 8.99 -16.02 14.03
N GLN A 60 9.43 -17.27 13.82
CA GLN A 60 9.02 -18.45 14.56
C GLN A 60 10.26 -19.01 15.30
N PRO A 61 10.36 -18.86 16.63
CA PRO A 61 9.44 -18.20 17.56
C PRO A 61 9.59 -16.66 17.57
N VAL A 62 8.51 -15.94 17.91
CA VAL A 62 8.46 -14.45 17.99
C VAL A 62 9.57 -13.88 18.87
N ARG A 63 9.98 -14.64 19.90
CA ARG A 63 11.08 -14.29 20.82
C ARG A 63 12.41 -14.05 20.11
N LYS A 64 12.68 -14.74 19.00
CA LYS A 64 13.87 -14.53 18.17
C LYS A 64 13.98 -13.08 17.64
N GLY A 65 12.86 -12.36 17.61
CA GLY A 65 12.89 -10.98 17.19
C GLY A 65 13.58 -10.02 18.15
N TRP A 66 13.35 -10.19 19.44
CA TRP A 66 14.03 -9.36 20.43
C TRP A 66 15.31 -10.01 20.94
N ASP A 67 15.36 -11.35 20.96
CA ASP A 67 16.50 -12.12 21.45
C ASP A 67 17.27 -12.77 20.29
N VAL A 68 18.40 -12.13 19.93
CA VAL A 68 19.29 -12.56 18.84
C VAL A 68 19.97 -13.91 19.10
N PHE A 69 20.01 -14.39 20.34
CA PHE A 69 20.65 -15.67 20.70
C PHE A 69 19.70 -16.87 20.60
N GLN A 70 18.39 -16.64 20.42
CA GLN A 70 17.39 -17.71 20.34
C GLN A 70 17.40 -18.37 18.94
N GLN A 71 17.46 -19.70 18.89
CA GLN A 71 17.31 -20.47 17.65
C GLN A 71 15.86 -20.39 17.12
N GLY A 72 15.73 -20.30 15.80
CA GLY A 72 14.45 -20.18 15.10
C GLY A 72 14.62 -19.73 13.65
N THR A 73 13.52 -19.59 12.92
CA THR A 73 13.52 -19.12 11.52
C THR A 73 12.68 -17.84 11.41
N CYS A 74 13.13 -16.91 10.58
CA CYS A 74 12.39 -15.70 10.24
C CYS A 74 12.12 -15.73 8.74
N ILE A 75 10.98 -15.20 8.32
CA ILE A 75 10.64 -15.11 6.90
C ILE A 75 11.56 -14.10 6.21
N ASP A 76 12.06 -14.46 5.02
CA ASP A 76 12.90 -13.58 4.21
C ASP A 76 12.13 -12.34 3.73
N PHE A 77 12.63 -11.19 4.14
CA PHE A 77 12.08 -9.88 3.76
C PHE A 77 12.24 -9.59 2.27
N VAL A 78 13.27 -10.15 1.62
CA VAL A 78 13.65 -9.83 0.24
C VAL A 78 12.53 -10.16 -0.75
N ASN A 79 11.80 -11.26 -0.53
CA ASN A 79 10.72 -11.72 -1.40
C ASN A 79 9.33 -11.25 -0.91
N LEU A 80 9.15 -11.16 0.41
CA LEU A 80 7.85 -10.83 1.00
C LEU A 80 7.50 -9.34 0.80
N VAL A 81 8.47 -8.44 1.03
CA VAL A 81 8.29 -6.99 0.94
C VAL A 81 7.82 -6.52 -0.44
N PRO A 82 8.49 -6.84 -1.56
CA PRO A 82 8.04 -6.37 -2.88
C PRO A 82 6.63 -6.87 -3.22
N THR A 83 6.26 -8.07 -2.76
CA THR A 83 4.93 -8.63 -2.98
C THR A 83 3.85 -7.84 -2.23
N VAL A 84 4.03 -7.60 -0.91
CA VAL A 84 3.03 -6.85 -0.13
C VAL A 84 2.99 -5.36 -0.50
N GLU A 85 4.12 -4.78 -0.89
CA GLU A 85 4.20 -3.40 -1.38
C GLU A 85 3.48 -3.23 -2.72
N SER A 86 3.53 -4.24 -3.60
CA SER A 86 2.83 -4.21 -4.88
C SER A 86 1.31 -4.11 -4.72
N VAL A 87 0.74 -4.88 -3.79
CA VAL A 87 -0.68 -4.83 -3.47
C VAL A 87 -1.05 -3.49 -2.84
N ASN A 88 -0.22 -2.98 -1.92
CA ASN A 88 -0.45 -1.65 -1.35
C ASN A 88 -0.47 -0.56 -2.45
N SER A 89 0.49 -0.61 -3.38
CA SER A 89 0.58 0.34 -4.49
C SER A 89 -0.59 0.22 -5.47
N ALA A 90 -1.13 -0.99 -5.68
CA ALA A 90 -2.34 -1.20 -6.46
C ALA A 90 -3.58 -0.53 -5.84
N VAL A 91 -3.71 -0.59 -4.51
CA VAL A 91 -4.79 0.12 -3.79
C VAL A 91 -4.63 1.64 -3.92
N ASP A 92 -3.39 2.15 -3.84
CA ASP A 92 -3.10 3.57 -4.05
C ASP A 92 -3.59 4.03 -5.45
N LEU A 93 -3.32 3.26 -6.50
CA LEU A 93 -3.80 3.55 -7.85
C LEU A 93 -5.32 3.47 -7.97
N ALA A 94 -5.96 2.48 -7.34
CA ALA A 94 -7.41 2.38 -7.33
C ALA A 94 -8.06 3.62 -6.71
N LEU A 95 -7.49 4.13 -5.61
CA LEU A 95 -7.94 5.36 -4.96
C LEU A 95 -7.75 6.59 -5.86
N VAL A 96 -6.64 6.66 -6.59
CA VAL A 96 -6.38 7.74 -7.57
C VAL A 96 -7.38 7.66 -8.72
N VAL A 97 -7.59 6.50 -9.34
CA VAL A 97 -8.57 6.35 -10.43
C VAL A 97 -9.97 6.75 -9.95
N LEU A 98 -10.34 6.32 -8.76
CA LEU A 98 -11.61 6.68 -8.13
C LEU A 98 -11.72 8.20 -7.94
N ALA A 99 -10.70 8.84 -7.40
CA ALA A 99 -10.65 10.30 -7.28
C ALA A 99 -10.80 11.00 -8.64
N CYS A 100 -10.25 10.44 -9.73
CA CYS A 100 -10.32 11.01 -11.07
C CYS A 100 -11.74 11.04 -11.58
N PHE A 101 -12.38 9.88 -11.41
CA PHE A 101 -13.74 9.66 -11.80
C PHE A 101 -14.66 10.64 -11.06
N MET A 102 -14.43 10.85 -9.75
CA MET A 102 -15.16 11.85 -8.97
C MET A 102 -14.97 13.26 -9.49
N VAL A 103 -13.73 13.68 -9.75
CA VAL A 103 -13.41 15.02 -10.25
C VAL A 103 -14.11 15.30 -11.58
N ARG A 104 -14.20 14.30 -12.46
CA ARG A 104 -14.85 14.44 -13.77
C ARG A 104 -16.38 14.53 -13.67
N ARG A 105 -17.00 13.83 -12.69
CA ARG A 105 -18.46 13.82 -12.48
C ARG A 105 -18.99 15.07 -11.77
N LEU A 106 -18.19 15.70 -10.91
CA LEU A 106 -18.67 16.80 -10.07
C LEU A 106 -18.55 18.16 -10.79
N ARG A 107 -19.68 18.81 -11.11
CA ARG A 107 -19.74 20.19 -11.66
C ARG A 107 -19.38 21.24 -10.59
N VAL A 108 -18.14 21.25 -10.10
CA VAL A 108 -17.69 22.19 -9.05
C VAL A 108 -17.22 23.53 -9.64
N LYS A 109 -17.42 24.63 -8.89
CA LYS A 109 -16.91 25.96 -9.22
C LYS A 109 -15.38 25.93 -9.43
N ARG A 110 -14.89 26.71 -10.42
CA ARG A 110 -13.50 26.72 -10.93
C ARG A 110 -12.37 26.73 -9.89
N PRO A 111 -12.42 27.42 -8.73
CA PRO A 111 -11.32 27.40 -7.76
C PRO A 111 -11.17 26.06 -7.03
N THR A 112 -12.26 25.32 -6.77
CA THR A 112 -12.18 23.99 -6.14
C THR A 112 -11.67 22.93 -7.12
N LYS A 113 -11.93 23.11 -8.42
CA LYS A 113 -11.43 22.25 -9.49
C LYS A 113 -9.91 22.22 -9.56
N TRP A 114 -9.24 23.34 -9.25
CA TRP A 114 -7.78 23.43 -9.20
C TRP A 114 -7.17 22.63 -8.05
N ARG A 115 -7.71 22.78 -6.83
CA ARG A 115 -7.26 22.00 -5.65
C ARG A 115 -7.42 20.50 -5.87
N LEU A 116 -8.55 20.10 -6.48
CA LEU A 116 -8.81 18.71 -6.82
C LEU A 116 -7.88 18.19 -7.93
N GLY A 117 -7.57 19.02 -8.93
CA GLY A 117 -6.60 18.71 -9.97
C GLY A 117 -5.17 18.52 -9.44
N PHE A 118 -4.78 19.31 -8.44
CA PHE A 118 -3.46 19.18 -7.80
C PHE A 118 -3.34 17.87 -7.00
N LEU A 119 -4.36 17.52 -6.21
CA LEU A 119 -4.48 16.22 -5.55
C LEU A 119 -4.41 15.08 -6.57
N PHE A 120 -5.01 15.29 -7.74
CA PHE A 120 -4.99 14.33 -8.83
C PHE A 120 -3.59 14.08 -9.40
N ALA A 121 -2.86 15.16 -9.69
CA ALA A 121 -1.50 15.10 -10.19
C ALA A 121 -0.57 14.44 -9.17
N LEU A 122 -0.70 14.78 -7.88
CA LEU A 122 0.05 14.17 -6.79
C LEU A 122 -0.22 12.66 -6.68
N GLY A 123 -1.49 12.26 -6.74
CA GLY A 123 -1.86 10.85 -6.72
C GLY A 123 -1.31 10.06 -7.90
N GLY A 124 -1.39 10.63 -9.12
CA GLY A 124 -0.82 10.03 -10.32
C GLY A 124 0.70 9.85 -10.24
N LEU A 125 1.42 10.89 -9.79
CA LEU A 125 2.87 10.83 -9.57
C LEU A 125 3.24 9.78 -8.52
N ALA A 126 2.52 9.73 -7.40
CA ALA A 126 2.75 8.73 -6.35
C ALA A 126 2.54 7.29 -6.88
N GLY A 127 1.51 7.07 -7.70
CA GLY A 127 1.26 5.77 -8.34
C GLY A 127 2.38 5.35 -9.29
N VAL A 128 2.87 6.28 -10.13
CA VAL A 128 4.01 6.02 -11.04
C VAL A 128 5.28 5.70 -10.25
N LEU A 129 5.58 6.47 -9.20
CA LEU A 129 6.72 6.22 -8.32
C LEU A 129 6.62 4.86 -7.62
N GLY A 130 5.42 4.43 -7.23
CA GLY A 130 5.18 3.10 -6.67
C GLY A 130 5.54 1.98 -7.65
N PHE A 131 5.10 2.07 -8.91
CA PHE A 131 5.49 1.11 -9.94
C PHE A 131 6.99 1.09 -10.22
N VAL A 132 7.62 2.26 -10.30
CA VAL A 132 9.06 2.39 -10.52
C VAL A 132 9.83 1.73 -9.36
N LYS A 133 9.40 1.96 -8.11
CA LYS A 133 10.00 1.35 -6.91
C LYS A 133 9.93 -0.18 -6.96
N ILE A 134 8.83 -0.74 -7.46
CA ILE A 134 8.68 -2.19 -7.61
C ILE A 134 9.60 -2.69 -8.73
N GLY A 135 9.68 -1.99 -9.86
CA GLY A 135 10.55 -2.34 -10.98
C GLY A 135 12.03 -2.40 -10.58
N ILE A 136 12.52 -1.42 -9.82
CA ILE A 136 13.89 -1.46 -9.30
C ILE A 136 14.11 -2.60 -8.31
N ALA A 137 13.12 -2.93 -7.47
CA ALA A 137 13.23 -4.02 -6.52
C ALA A 137 13.31 -5.39 -7.21
N TYR A 138 12.61 -5.58 -8.33
CA TYR A 138 12.74 -6.81 -9.13
C TYR A 138 14.09 -6.90 -9.84
N VAL A 139 14.59 -5.78 -10.40
CA VAL A 139 15.92 -5.73 -11.03
C VAL A 139 17.03 -6.05 -10.03
N ASP A 140 16.92 -5.53 -8.81
CA ASP A 140 17.88 -5.78 -7.72
C ASP A 140 17.88 -7.27 -7.31
N ASN A 141 16.69 -7.86 -7.16
CA ASN A 141 16.54 -9.29 -6.88
C ASN A 141 17.10 -10.18 -8.00
N ASP A 142 16.98 -9.76 -9.27
CA ASP A 142 17.56 -10.49 -10.40
C ASP A 142 19.09 -10.41 -10.37
N GLY A 143 19.65 -9.27 -10.00
CA GLY A 143 21.08 -9.09 -9.77
C GLY A 143 21.64 -10.06 -8.73
N GLU A 144 20.99 -10.20 -7.57
CA GLU A 144 21.40 -11.16 -6.54
C GLU A 144 21.32 -12.62 -7.00
N ARG A 145 20.29 -13.00 -7.78
CA ARG A 145 20.17 -14.34 -8.38
C ARG A 145 21.32 -14.63 -9.35
N ASN A 146 21.68 -13.68 -10.20
CA ASN A 146 22.77 -13.84 -11.17
C ASN A 146 24.15 -13.96 -10.47
N ILE A 147 24.37 -13.24 -9.36
CA ILE A 147 25.64 -13.33 -8.61
C ILE A 147 25.76 -14.65 -7.84
N GLY A 148 24.65 -15.21 -7.36
CA GLY A 148 24.62 -16.53 -6.71
C GLY A 148 24.90 -17.70 -7.67
N GLU A 149 24.52 -17.57 -8.94
CA GLU A 149 24.75 -18.59 -9.97
C GLU A 149 26.20 -18.59 -10.50
N ILE A 150 26.88 -17.43 -10.51
CA ILE A 150 28.29 -17.29 -10.92
C ILE A 150 29.26 -17.78 -9.80
N ARG A 151 28.75 -18.13 -8.62
CA ARG A 151 29.55 -18.63 -7.48
C ARG A 151 29.49 -20.15 -7.28
N PHE A 152 29.28 -20.90 -8.37
CA PHE A 152 29.47 -22.36 -8.44
C PHE A 152 30.69 -22.74 -9.27
#